data_AF-A0A7G9Z580-F1
#
_entry.id   AF-A0A7G9Z580-F1
#
_cell.length_a   1.000
_cell.length_b   1.000
_cell.length_c   1.000
_cell.angle_alpha   90.00
_cell.angle_beta   90.00
_cell.angle_gamma   90.00
#
_symmetry.space_group_name_H-M   'P 1'
#
loop_
_entity.id
_entity.type
_entity.pdbx_description
1 polymer ?
#
loop_
_entity_poly.entity_id
_entity_poly.type
_entity_poly.pdbx_seq_one_letter_code
_entity_poly.pdbx_strand_id
1 'polypeptide(L)' 'MEWRDAEKIGRWTTPLLHRAVRNLRRIECELIREAWVDAWFLHTSGFHENQLGAEEVLDYISNIKNLVAWFNGRKMHR' A
#
# COMPACT_ATOMS: atom_id res chain seq x y z
N MET A 1 1.83 -14.31 -11.40
CA MET A 1 1.71 -12.86 -11.17
C MET A 1 0.41 -12.63 -10.44
N GLU A 2 0.46 -11.95 -9.31
CA GLU A 2 -0.65 -11.76 -8.36
C GLU A 2 -1.88 -11.16 -9.02
N TRP A 3 -1.69 -10.28 -10.02
CA TRP A 3 -2.79 -9.67 -10.77
C TRP A 3 -3.63 -10.69 -11.56
N ARG A 4 -3.02 -11.79 -12.06
CA ARG A 4 -3.74 -12.86 -12.76
C ARG A 4 -4.59 -13.68 -11.80
N ASP A 5 -4.08 -13.92 -10.59
CA ASP A 5 -4.83 -14.62 -9.55
C ASP A 5 -6.01 -13.74 -9.07
N ALA A 6 -5.79 -12.43 -8.93
CA ALA A 6 -6.84 -11.46 -8.59
C ALA A 6 -7.92 -11.42 -9.68
N GLU A 7 -7.54 -11.41 -10.95
CA GLU A 7 -8.46 -11.44 -12.11
C GLU A 7 -9.31 -12.72 -12.13
N LYS A 8 -8.69 -13.88 -11.91
CA LYS A 8 -9.40 -15.18 -11.84
C LYS A 8 -10.44 -15.22 -10.71
N ILE A 9 -10.16 -14.59 -9.58
CA ILE A 9 -11.04 -14.56 -8.40
C ILE A 9 -12.01 -13.37 -8.46
N GLY A 10 -11.84 -12.47 -9.43
CA GLY A 10 -12.65 -11.26 -9.61
C GLY A 10 -12.39 -10.15 -8.58
N ARG A 11 -11.35 -10.28 -7.73
CA ARG A 11 -10.98 -9.27 -6.73
C ARG A 11 -9.56 -9.44 -6.21
N TRP A 12 -9.00 -8.36 -5.68
CA TRP A 12 -7.80 -8.42 -4.86
C TRP A 12 -8.11 -8.93 -3.45
N THR A 13 -7.18 -9.71 -2.89
CA THR A 13 -7.23 -10.15 -1.50
C THR A 13 -5.99 -9.66 -0.77
N THR A 14 -6.07 -9.53 0.55
CA THR A 14 -4.91 -9.15 1.38
C THR A 14 -3.67 -10.02 1.10
N PRO A 15 -3.76 -11.36 1.02
CA PRO A 15 -2.61 -12.19 0.63
C PRO A 15 -2.03 -11.84 -0.75
N LEU A 16 -2.89 -11.54 -1.74
CA LEU A 16 -2.44 -11.14 -3.07
C LEU A 16 -1.72 -9.79 -3.04
N LEU A 17 -2.22 -8.83 -2.28
CA LEU A 17 -1.60 -7.52 -2.11
C LEU A 17 -0.24 -7.64 -1.41
N HIS A 18 -0.12 -8.43 -0.34
CA HIS A 18 1.18 -8.67 0.32
C HIS A 18 2.22 -9.28 -0.63
N ARG A 19 1.80 -10.25 -1.46
CA ARG A 19 2.70 -10.84 -2.46
C ARG A 19 3.11 -9.81 -3.51
N ALA A 20 2.17 -9.00 -4.00
CA ALA A 20 2.44 -7.97 -5.00
C ALA A 20 3.44 -6.94 -4.47
N VAL A 21 3.24 -6.44 -3.24
CA VAL A 21 4.16 -5.51 -2.57
C VAL A 21 5.56 -6.10 -2.42
N ARG A 22 5.68 -7.38 -2.02
CA ARG A 22 6.97 -8.06 -1.89
C ARG A 22 7.74 -8.12 -3.21
N ASN A 23 7.05 -8.30 -4.33
CA ASN A 23 7.68 -8.35 -5.64
C ASN A 23 8.00 -6.93 -6.15
N LEU A 24 7.02 -6.02 -6.08
CA LEU A 24 7.15 -4.66 -6.56
C LEU A 24 8.25 -3.88 -5.84
N ARG A 25 8.43 -4.06 -4.53
CA ARG A 25 9.52 -3.38 -3.81
C ARG A 25 10.91 -3.71 -4.37
N ARG A 26 11.09 -4.92 -4.90
CA ARG A 26 12.36 -5.39 -5.47
C ARG A 26 12.60 -4.86 -6.88
N ILE A 27 11.53 -4.57 -7.61
CA ILE A 27 11.56 -4.19 -9.03
C ILE A 27 11.54 -2.66 -9.16
N GLU A 28 10.85 -1.97 -8.27
CA GLU A 28 10.52 -0.55 -8.39
C GLU A 28 11.22 0.29 -7.31
N CYS A 29 10.81 0.17 -6.05
CA CYS A 29 11.43 0.87 -4.92
C CYS A 29 10.90 0.37 -3.56
N GLU A 30 11.70 0.53 -2.49
CA GLU A 30 11.32 0.11 -1.12
C GLU A 30 10.12 0.90 -0.57
N LEU A 31 9.88 2.14 -1.05
CA LEU A 31 8.73 2.97 -0.67
C LEU A 31 7.38 2.25 -0.82
N ILE A 32 7.26 1.32 -1.79
CA ILE A 32 6.05 0.50 -1.97
C ILE A 32 5.76 -0.35 -0.72
N ARG A 33 6.80 -0.92 -0.10
CA ARG A 33 6.64 -1.72 1.12
C ARG A 33 6.36 -0.85 2.33
N GLU A 34 7.10 0.25 2.49
CA GLU A 34 6.92 1.17 3.62
C GLU A 34 5.50 1.72 3.64
N ALA A 35 5.03 2.26 2.51
CA ALA A 35 3.67 2.75 2.37
C ALA A 35 2.61 1.66 2.61
N TRP A 36 2.85 0.42 2.18
CA TRP A 36 1.92 -0.68 2.42
C TRP A 36 1.85 -1.09 3.90
N VAL A 37 2.98 -1.13 4.61
CA VAL A 37 3.01 -1.45 6.05
C VAL A 37 2.23 -0.40 6.83
N ASP A 38 2.46 0.87 6.54
CA ASP A 38 1.75 1.98 7.18
C ASP A 38 0.25 1.96 6.85
N ALA A 39 -0.12 1.72 5.59
CA ALA A 39 -1.52 1.58 5.20
C ALA A 39 -2.21 0.39 5.89
N TRP A 40 -1.50 -0.74 6.03
CA TRP A 40 -2.02 -1.91 6.72
C TRP A 40 -2.24 -1.63 8.21
N PHE A 41 -1.29 -0.96 8.88
CA PHE A 41 -1.41 -0.55 10.27
C PHE A 41 -2.59 0.40 10.50
N LEU A 42 -2.74 1.42 9.65
CA LEU A 42 -3.89 2.33 9.70
C LEU A 42 -5.23 1.60 9.45
N HIS A 43 -5.26 0.60 8.57
CA HIS A 43 -6.45 -0.20 8.32
C HIS A 43 -6.83 -1.07 9.52
N THR A 44 -5.88 -1.76 10.15
CA THR A 44 -6.18 -2.62 11.29
C THR A 44 -6.36 -1.82 12.57
N SER A 45 -5.33 -1.10 13.00
CA SER A 45 -5.32 -0.45 14.30
C SER A 45 -6.10 0.87 14.30
N GLY A 46 -6.14 1.57 13.16
CA GLY A 46 -6.97 2.77 12.99
C GLY A 46 -8.43 2.44 12.75
N PHE A 47 -8.76 1.73 11.66
CA PHE A 47 -10.15 1.52 11.25
C PHE A 47 -10.85 0.37 11.99
N HIS A 48 -10.24 -0.82 12.08
CA HIS A 48 -10.90 -1.96 12.73
C HIS A 48 -10.89 -1.87 14.26
N GLU A 49 -9.78 -1.44 14.85
CA GLU A 49 -9.58 -1.45 16.30
C GLU A 49 -9.86 -0.08 16.95
N ASN A 50 -9.95 0.99 16.15
CA ASN A 50 -10.21 2.36 16.60
C ASN A 50 -9.26 2.84 17.71
N GLN A 51 -7.98 2.47 17.59
CA GLN A 51 -6.94 2.73 18.58
C GLN A 51 -6.12 3.99 18.30
N LEU A 52 -6.22 4.55 17.09
CA LEU A 52 -5.39 5.67 16.66
C LEU A 52 -6.18 6.98 16.64
N GLY A 53 -5.60 8.01 17.26
CA GLY A 53 -6.04 9.40 17.14
C GLY A 53 -5.53 10.08 15.86
N ALA A 54 -5.98 11.32 15.64
CA ALA A 54 -5.63 12.07 14.43
C ALA A 54 -4.13 12.33 14.29
N GLU A 55 -3.41 12.57 15.40
CA GLU A 55 -1.96 12.79 15.39
C GLU A 55 -1.21 11.53 14.94
N GLU A 56 -1.53 10.38 15.51
CA GLU A 56 -0.93 9.10 15.11
C GLU A 56 -1.22 8.78 13.63
N VAL A 57 -2.43 9.08 13.13
CA VAL A 57 -2.75 8.91 11.71
C VAL A 57 -1.84 9.76 10.81
N LEU A 58 -1.46 10.97 11.23
CA LEU A 58 -0.58 11.84 10.45
C LEU A 58 0.85 11.29 10.35
N ASP A 59 1.33 10.56 11.36
CA ASP A 59 2.67 9.96 11.35
C ASP A 59 2.81 8.88 10.28
N TYR A 60 1.77 8.06 10.07
CA TYR A 60 1.80 6.94 9.12
C TYR A 60 1.35 7.32 7.70
N ILE A 61 0.65 8.45 7.50
CA ILE A 61 0.13 8.79 6.17
C ILE A 61 1.21 9.28 5.19
N SER A 62 2.38 9.70 5.71
CA SER A 62 3.45 10.32 4.90
C SER A 62 3.94 9.40 3.77
N ASN A 63 4.26 8.14 4.09
CA ASN A 63 4.75 7.19 3.09
C ASN A 63 3.68 6.85 2.05
N ILE A 64 2.41 6.80 2.45
CA ILE A 64 1.27 6.58 1.53
C ILE A 64 1.15 7.73 0.55
N LYS A 65 1.21 8.98 1.02
CA LYS A 65 1.20 10.18 0.16
C LYS A 65 2.37 10.19 -0.80
N ASN A 66 3.57 9.86 -0.32
CA ASN A 66 4.77 9.78 -1.14
C ASN A 66 4.64 8.71 -2.24
N LEU A 67 4.09 7.54 -1.94
CA LEU A 67 3.85 6.50 -2.94
C LEU A 67 2.87 6.96 -4.02
N VAL A 68 1.77 7.61 -3.64
CA VAL A 68 0.78 8.14 -4.60
C VAL A 68 1.41 9.23 -5.47
N ALA A 69 2.18 10.15 -4.89
CA ALA A 69 2.89 11.19 -5.62
C ALA A 69 3.91 10.60 -6.61
N TRP A 70 4.71 9.64 -6.16
CA TRP A 70 5.67 8.91 -7.00
C TRP A 70 4.97 8.23 -8.19
N PHE A 71 3.86 7.54 -7.95
CA PHE A 71 3.11 6.87 -9.01
C PHE A 71 2.51 7.87 -10.01
N ASN A 72 1.97 8.99 -9.53
CA ASN A 72 1.41 10.04 -10.40
C ASN A 72 2.50 10.73 -11.24
N GLY A 73 3.69 10.97 -10.67
CA GLY A 73 4.83 11.49 -11.42
C GLY A 73 5.24 10.57 -12.57
N ARG A 74 5.16 9.24 -12.39
CA ARG A 74 5.41 8.28 -13.48
C ARG A 74 4.36 8.32 -14.58
N LYS A 75 3.09 8.58 -14.25
CA LYS A 75 2.01 8.68 -15.24
C LYS A 75 2.15 9.91 -16.14
N MET A 76 2.75 10.99 -15.66
CA MET A 76 2.98 12.20 -16.46
C MET A 76 4.10 12.04 -17.51
N HIS A 77 4.96 11.03 -17.37
CA HIS A 77 6.09 10.77 -18.25
C HIS A 77 5.91 9.53 -19.14
N ARG A 78 4.70 8.97 -19.20
CA ARG A 78 4.34 7.84 -20.08
C ARG A 78 3.29 8.24 -21.09
#